data_AF-A0A7V7F3B5-F1
#
_entry.id   AF-A0A7V7F3B5-F1
#
_cell.length_a   1.000
_cell.length_b   1.000
_cell.length_c   1.000
_cell.angle_alpha   90.00
_cell.angle_beta   90.00
_cell.angle_gamma   90.00
#
_symmetry.space_group_name_H-M   'P 1'
#
loop_
_entity.id
_entity.type
_entity.pdbx_description
1 polymer ?
#
loop_
_entity_poly.entity_id
_entity_poly.type
_entity_poly.pdbx_seq_one_letter_code
_entity_poly.pdbx_strand_id
1 'polypeptide(L)' 'MHITERLKKEMALYESETDKKCWAIYLGRTEMKELLEWAKTNDIFDSEDIEGRNRPQFHGALIYAVNDDTHLNVD' A
#
# COMPACT_ATOMS: atom_id res chain seq x y z
N MET A 1 5.65 3.96 13.86
CA MET A 1 4.65 4.49 12.91
C MET A 1 4.10 3.30 12.18
N HIS A 2 2.79 3.08 12.22
CA HIS A 2 2.18 1.96 11.50
C HIS A 2 2.28 2.17 9.99
N ILE A 3 2.35 1.08 9.21
CA ILE A 3 2.44 1.16 7.74
C ILE A 3 1.32 2.03 7.14
N THR A 4 0.11 1.97 7.69
CA THR A 4 -1.02 2.78 7.21
C THR A 4 -0.85 4.28 7.46
N GLU A 5 -0.17 4.69 8.53
CA GLU A 5 0.19 6.09 8.77
C GLU A 5 1.29 6.55 7.81
N ARG A 6 2.28 5.68 7.57
CA ARG A 6 3.35 5.93 6.60
C ARG A 6 2.78 6.12 5.19
N LEU A 7 1.90 5.21 4.75
CA LEU A 7 1.21 5.30 3.46
C LEU A 7 0.43 6.61 3.32
N LYS A 8 -0.39 6.97 4.31
CA LYS A 8 -1.15 8.23 4.27
C LYS A 8 -0.24 9.45 4.12
N LYS A 9 0.90 9.46 4.80
CA LYS A 9 1.89 10.54 4.70
C LYS A 9 2.49 10.63 3.30
N GLU A 10 2.92 9.51 2.73
CA GLU A 10 3.58 9.46 1.43
C GLU A 10 2.59 9.77 0.29
N MET A 11 1.33 9.32 0.39
CA MET A 11 0.26 9.71 -0.52
C MET A 11 -0.01 11.22 -0.47
N ALA A 12 -0.08 11.80 0.73
CA ALA A 12 -0.28 13.24 0.89
C ALA A 12 0.89 14.05 0.35
N LEU A 13 2.13 13.57 0.53
CA LEU A 13 3.33 14.18 -0.03
C LEU A 13 3.30 14.15 -1.57
N TYR A 14 3.04 12.98 -2.16
CA TYR A 14 2.93 12.83 -3.61
C TYR A 14 1.88 13.77 -4.20
N GLU A 15 0.69 13.85 -3.60
CA GLU A 15 -0.36 14.76 -4.05
C GLU A 15 0.07 16.22 -3.93
N SER A 16 0.76 16.59 -2.85
CA SER A 16 1.27 17.96 -2.68
C SER A 16 2.35 18.35 -3.68
N GLU A 17 3.18 17.39 -4.12
CA GLU A 17 4.29 17.62 -5.04
C GLU A 17 3.87 17.58 -6.52
N THR A 18 2.84 16.79 -6.84
CA THR A 18 2.44 16.52 -8.23
C THR A 18 1.09 17.12 -8.63
N ASP A 19 0.30 17.60 -7.65
CA ASP A 19 -1.11 17.99 -7.81
C ASP A 19 -1.99 16.86 -8.38
N LYS A 20 -1.57 15.60 -8.17
CA LYS A 20 -2.26 14.40 -8.65
C LYS A 20 -2.49 13.41 -7.51
N LYS A 21 -3.62 12.70 -7.58
CA LYS A 21 -3.86 11.54 -6.72
C LYS A 21 -2.95 10.40 -7.17
N CYS A 22 -2.27 9.77 -6.21
CA CYS A 22 -1.58 8.51 -6.46
C CYS A 22 -2.59 7.41 -6.81
N TRP A 23 -2.21 6.56 -7.74
CA TRP A 23 -2.99 5.42 -8.21
C TRP A 23 -2.30 4.10 -7.89
N ALA A 24 -1.00 4.12 -7.57
CA ALA A 24 -0.20 2.95 -7.22
C ALA A 24 0.69 3.20 -6.00
N ILE A 25 0.90 2.14 -5.22
CA ILE A 25 1.81 2.11 -4.09
C ILE A 25 2.62 0.83 -4.20
N TYR A 26 3.94 0.94 -4.22
CA TYR A 26 4.87 -0.19 -4.27
C TYR A 26 5.44 -0.44 -2.88
N LEU A 27 5.31 -1.67 -2.39
CA LEU A 27 5.70 -2.10 -1.06
C LEU A 27 6.70 -3.25 -1.11
N GLY A 28 7.68 -3.21 -0.23
CA GLY A 28 8.57 -4.34 0.03
C GLY A 28 7.84 -5.45 0.77
N ARG A 29 8.52 -6.59 0.93
CA ARG A 29 7.94 -7.76 1.61
C ARG A 29 7.54 -7.46 3.05
N THR A 30 8.33 -6.65 3.75
CA THR A 30 8.05 -6.25 5.15
C THR A 30 6.81 -5.38 5.23
N GLU A 31 6.76 -4.27 4.48
CA GLU A 31 5.61 -3.36 4.47
C GLU A 31 4.33 -4.04 3.99
N MET A 32 4.43 -4.92 2.99
CA MET A 32 3.29 -5.68 2.49
C MET A 32 2.71 -6.60 3.56
N LYS A 33 3.57 -7.29 4.32
CA LYS A 33 3.14 -8.14 5.42
C LYS A 33 2.43 -7.31 6.51
N GLU A 34 3.01 -6.18 6.92
CA GLU A 34 2.39 -5.29 7.91
C GLU A 34 1.01 -4.79 7.44
N LEU A 35 0.89 -4.45 6.15
CA LEU A 35 -0.38 -3.97 5.58
C LEU A 35 -1.44 -5.07 5.59
N LEU A 36 -1.09 -6.29 5.21
CA LEU A 36 -1.99 -7.43 5.21
C LEU A 36 -2.40 -7.84 6.63
N GLU A 37 -1.48 -7.82 7.59
CA GLU A 37 -1.79 -8.08 9.00
C GLU A 37 -2.78 -7.04 9.56
N TRP A 38 -2.56 -5.76 9.24
CA TRP A 38 -3.51 -4.70 9.60
C TRP A 38 -4.87 -4.92 8.93
N ALA A 39 -4.90 -5.23 7.63
CA ALA A 39 -6.14 -5.42 6.89
C ALA A 39 -6.94 -6.62 7.42
N LYS A 40 -6.27 -7.73 7.74
CA LYS A 40 -6.88 -8.90 8.39
C LYS A 40 -7.44 -8.58 9.77
N THR A 41 -6.71 -7.80 10.56
CA THR A 41 -7.15 -7.39 11.92
C THR A 41 -8.39 -6.50 11.88
N ASN A 42 -8.58 -5.74 10.79
CA ASN A 42 -9.71 -4.81 10.64
C ASN A 42 -10.83 -5.37 9.75
N ASP A 43 -10.75 -6.63 9.32
CA ASP A 43 -11.73 -7.29 8.43
C ASP A 43 -11.92 -6.56 7.08
N ILE A 44 -10.84 -5.96 6.57
CA ILE A 44 -10.82 -5.15 5.34
C ILE A 44 -10.38 -5.98 4.12
N PHE A 45 -9.66 -7.09 4.33
CA PHE A 45 -9.13 -7.93 3.27
C PHE A 45 -8.91 -9.37 3.76
N ASP A 46 -9.46 -10.35 3.03
CA ASP A 46 -9.35 -11.79 3.34
C ASP A 46 -9.01 -12.63 2.09
N SER A 47 -8.19 -12.07 1.19
CA SER A 47 -7.71 -12.80 0.01
C SER A 47 -6.23 -13.16 0.20
N GLU A 48 -5.90 -14.43 0.00
CA GLU A 48 -4.50 -14.89 -0.09
C GLU A 48 -3.85 -14.48 -1.42
N ASP A 49 -4.67 -14.20 -2.44
CA ASP A 49 -4.23 -13.72 -3.74
C ASP A 49 -4.25 -12.18 -3.78
N ILE A 50 -3.05 -11.61 -3.84
CA ILE A 50 -2.79 -10.17 -3.87
C ILE A 50 -2.43 -9.67 -5.27
N GLU A 51 -2.63 -10.50 -6.30
CA GLU A 51 -2.28 -10.19 -7.68
C GLU A 51 -3.51 -9.92 -8.57
N GLY A 52 -3.24 -9.39 -9.77
CA GLY A 52 -4.26 -9.15 -10.79
C GLY A 52 -5.44 -8.31 -10.30
N ARG A 53 -6.66 -8.87 -10.41
CA ARG A 53 -7.93 -8.21 -10.03
C ARG A 53 -8.22 -8.27 -8.53
N ASN A 54 -7.53 -9.13 -7.80
CA ASN A 54 -7.68 -9.30 -6.35
C ASN A 54 -6.69 -8.42 -5.57
N ARG A 55 -5.92 -7.61 -6.29
CA ARG A 55 -4.91 -6.72 -5.73
C ARG A 55 -5.53 -5.78 -4.69
N PRO A 56 -4.98 -5.73 -3.47
CA PRO A 56 -5.49 -4.85 -2.43
C PRO A 56 -5.35 -3.39 -2.86
N GLN A 57 -6.29 -2.58 -2.38
CA GLN A 57 -6.29 -1.13 -2.58
C GLN A 57 -6.23 -0.42 -1.24
N PHE A 58 -5.49 0.68 -1.19
CA PHE A 58 -5.44 1.57 -0.05
C PHE A 58 -5.86 2.97 -0.49
N HIS A 59 -7.00 3.45 0.01
CA HIS A 59 -7.57 4.76 -0.35
C HIS A 59 -7.71 4.97 -1.89
N GLY A 60 -8.00 3.91 -2.64
CA GLY A 60 -8.17 3.94 -4.10
C GLY A 60 -6.88 3.72 -4.91
N ALA A 61 -5.71 3.64 -4.26
CA ALA A 61 -4.45 3.28 -4.91
C ALA A 61 -4.21 1.76 -4.85
N LEU A 62 -3.76 1.17 -5.95
CA LEU A 62 -3.42 -0.25 -6.07
C LEU A 62 -2.09 -0.54 -5.36
N ILE A 63 -2.03 -1.62 -4.58
CA ILE A 63 -0.82 -2.03 -3.87
C ILE A 63 -0.02 -3.04 -4.69
N TYR A 64 1.26 -2.77 -4.91
CA TYR A 64 2.21 -3.62 -5.61
C TYR A 64 3.27 -4.15 -4.68
N ALA A 65 3.42 -5.47 -4.60
CA ALA A 65 4.59 -6.07 -3.96
C ALA A 65 5.77 -5.99 -4.92
N VAL A 66 6.89 -5.45 -4.45
CA VAL A 66 8.19 -5.50 -5.15
C VAL A 66 9.11 -6.49 -4.44
N ASN A 67 10.05 -7.07 -5.19
CA ASN A 67 10.98 -8.07 -4.67
C ASN A 67 12.15 -7.45 -3.87
N ASP A 68 11.83 -6.51 -2.97
CA ASP A 68 12.74 -5.86 -2.03
C ASP A 68 12.30 -6.19 -0.60
N ASP A 69 13.23 -6.24 0.35
CA ASP A 69 12.91 -6.50 1.77
C ASP A 69 12.09 -5.37 2.38
N THR A 70 12.57 -4.13 2.19
CA THR A 70 11.94 -2.89 2.64
C THR A 70 11.87 -1.92 1.48
N HIS A 71 10.66 -1.56 1.08
CA HIS A 71 10.43 -0.64 -0.02
C HIS A 71 9.10 0.08 0.20
N LEU A 72 9.09 1.37 -0.12
CA LEU A 72 7.87 2.16 -0.18
C LEU A 72 8.05 3.24 -1.23
N ASN A 73 7.25 3.15 -2.29
CA ASN A 73 7.17 4.17 -3.34
C ASN A 73 5.70 4.42 -3.70
N VAL A 74 5.34 5.67 -4.00
CA VAL A 74 3.97 6.07 -4.36
C VAL A 74 4.00 6.74 -5.73
N ASP A 75 3.04 6.40 -6.59
CA ASP A 75 2.94 6.90 -7.99
C ASP A 75 1.49 7.19 -8.39
#